data_AF-A0A9E1AZC9-F1
#
_entry.id   AF-A0A9E1AZC9-F1
#
_cell.length_a   1.000
_cell.length_b   1.000
_cell.length_c   1.000
_cell.angle_alpha   90.00
_cell.angle_beta   90.00
_cell.angle_gamma   90.00
#
_symmetry.space_group_name_H-M   'P 1'
#
loop_
_entity.id
_entity.type
_entity.pdbx_description
1 polymer ?
#
loop_
_entity_poly.entity_id
_entity_poly.type
_entity_poly.pdbx_seq_one_letter_code
_entity_poly.pdbx_strand_id
1 'polypeptide(L)'
;MNKKILFFIIFIIIISFIGNLARKTYIIYKYDKQMKEYSQITNFHQKYKISNNIEIETWRKDNISLYKRSSEDGTRLIYKDYNQNIGWIISDIQINGKEIKSATKVNDLENLLGSSILYNELGAHNIGQYIQLAFTSSISSQNFYGIKCYEIKLSDNNFTYINKNNYLCTGITNNNNTTILIESSFNDITDENVALPDLSNFEIIENN
;
A
#
# COMPACT_ATOMS: atom_id res chain seq x y z
N MET A 1 6.47 35.24 -39.63
CA MET A 1 5.87 33.88 -39.64
C MET A 1 4.47 33.96 -40.21
N ASN A 2 4.11 33.11 -41.17
CA ASN A 2 2.79 33.14 -41.83
C ASN A 2 1.68 32.80 -40.82
N LYS A 3 0.59 33.60 -40.75
CA LYS A 3 -0.55 33.38 -39.83
C LYS A 3 -1.11 31.96 -39.91
N LYS A 4 -1.13 31.36 -41.11
CA LYS A 4 -1.57 29.96 -41.32
C LYS A 4 -0.62 28.95 -40.67
N ILE A 5 0.69 29.20 -40.75
CA ILE A 5 1.72 28.36 -40.12
C ILE A 5 1.61 28.46 -38.59
N LEU A 6 1.43 29.67 -38.05
CA LEU A 6 1.22 29.88 -36.62
C LEU A 6 -0.03 29.12 -36.12
N PHE A 7 -1.15 29.24 -36.83
CA PHE A 7 -2.38 28.51 -36.49
C PHE A 7 -2.17 27.00 -36.48
N PHE A 8 -1.49 26.45 -37.49
CA PHE A 8 -1.21 25.02 -37.58
C PHE A 8 -0.33 24.53 -36.42
N ILE A 9 0.69 25.30 -36.02
CA ILE A 9 1.54 24.98 -34.86
C ILE A 9 0.72 24.96 -33.56
N ILE A 10 -0.12 25.98 -33.34
CA ILE A 10 -1.00 26.04 -32.15
C ILE A 10 -1.95 24.84 -32.12
N PHE A 11 -2.53 24.46 -33.25
CA PHE A 11 -3.43 23.32 -33.36
C PHE A 11 -2.76 22.00 -32.97
N ILE A 12 -1.52 21.76 -33.44
CA ILE A 12 -0.74 20.56 -33.06
C ILE A 12 -0.46 20.54 -31.55
N ILE A 13 -0.10 21.68 -30.97
CA ILE A 13 0.16 21.79 -29.52
C ILE A 13 -1.10 21.43 -28.73
N ILE A 14 -2.26 21.96 -29.13
CA ILE A 14 -3.54 21.68 -28.46
C ILE A 14 -3.89 20.20 -28.54
N ILE A 15 -3.80 19.57 -29.71
CA ILE A 15 -4.08 18.13 -29.87
C ILE A 15 -3.14 17.30 -29.01
N SER A 16 -1.84 17.62 -29.02
CA SER A 16 -0.84 16.90 -28.24
C SER A 16 -1.11 17.01 -26.74
N PHE A 17 -1.51 18.21 -26.30
CA PHE A 17 -1.90 18.48 -24.92
C PHE A 17 -3.14 17.67 -24.50
N ILE A 18 -4.21 17.74 -25.29
CA ILE A 18 -5.45 17.00 -25.03
C ILE A 18 -5.19 15.50 -25.03
N GLY A 19 -4.42 14.99 -25.99
CA GLY A 19 -4.04 13.57 -26.06
C GLY A 19 -3.27 13.11 -24.82
N ASN A 20 -2.31 13.90 -24.34
CA ASN A 20 -1.58 13.58 -23.11
C ASN A 20 -2.48 13.65 -21.86
N LEU A 21 -3.36 14.66 -21.77
CA LEU A 21 -4.31 14.79 -20.67
C LEU A 21 -5.28 13.59 -20.63
N ALA A 22 -5.82 13.19 -21.78
CA ALA A 22 -6.68 12.02 -21.90
C ALA A 22 -5.96 10.73 -21.47
N ARG A 23 -4.71 10.53 -21.92
CA ARG A 23 -3.86 9.40 -21.50
C ARG A 23 -3.67 9.37 -19.99
N LYS A 24 -3.30 10.50 -19.38
CA LYS A 24 -3.09 10.60 -17.93
C LYS A 24 -4.38 10.30 -17.16
N THR A 25 -5.48 10.91 -17.59
CA THR A 25 -6.82 10.70 -17.00
C THR A 25 -7.19 9.22 -17.01
N TYR A 26 -6.97 8.55 -18.14
CA TYR A 26 -7.24 7.11 -18.27
C TYR A 26 -6.39 6.27 -17.31
N ILE A 27 -5.09 6.57 -17.16
CA ILE A 27 -4.19 5.85 -16.24
C ILE A 27 -4.68 6.01 -14.79
N ILE A 28 -4.98 7.23 -14.37
CA ILE A 28 -5.48 7.53 -13.02
C ILE A 28 -6.81 6.81 -12.78
N TYR A 29 -7.74 6.91 -13.72
CA TYR A 29 -9.04 6.22 -13.64
C TYR A 29 -8.88 4.70 -13.49
N LYS A 30 -8.04 4.08 -14.35
CA LYS A 30 -7.79 2.64 -14.30
C LYS A 30 -7.14 2.22 -12.98
N TYR A 31 -6.16 2.97 -12.51
CA TYR A 31 -5.51 2.74 -11.23
C TYR A 31 -6.51 2.81 -10.07
N ASP A 32 -7.22 3.92 -9.94
CA ASP A 32 -8.17 4.14 -8.85
C ASP A 32 -9.28 3.08 -8.83
N LYS A 33 -9.79 2.69 -10.01
CA LYS A 33 -10.75 1.60 -10.12
C LYS A 33 -10.17 0.25 -9.66
N GLN A 34 -8.95 -0.09 -10.08
CA GLN A 34 -8.33 -1.36 -9.71
C GLN A 34 -7.96 -1.39 -8.23
N MET A 35 -7.50 -0.28 -7.65
CA MET A 35 -7.26 -0.19 -6.22
C MET A 35 -8.53 -0.38 -5.39
N LYS A 36 -9.66 0.16 -5.85
CA LYS A 36 -10.98 -0.11 -5.25
C LYS A 36 -11.36 -1.59 -5.31
N GLU A 37 -11.00 -2.31 -6.38
CA GLU A 37 -11.23 -3.74 -6.46
C GLU A 37 -10.30 -4.50 -5.50
N TYR A 38 -9.01 -4.15 -5.46
CA TYR A 38 -8.06 -4.77 -4.55
C TYR A 38 -8.34 -4.49 -3.07
N SER A 39 -8.83 -3.29 -2.71
CA SER A 39 -9.11 -2.90 -1.32
C SER A 39 -10.24 -3.72 -0.68
N GLN A 40 -11.08 -4.35 -1.50
CA GLN A 40 -12.14 -5.27 -1.06
C GLN A 40 -11.67 -6.71 -0.91
N ILE A 41 -10.46 -7.06 -1.37
CA ILE A 41 -9.95 -8.43 -1.23
C ILE A 41 -9.59 -8.66 0.24
N THR A 42 -10.19 -9.69 0.83
CA THR A 42 -9.92 -10.10 2.21
C THR A 42 -9.05 -11.34 2.30
N ASN A 43 -8.71 -11.99 1.19
CA ASN A 43 -7.81 -13.14 1.13
C ASN A 43 -6.54 -12.75 0.34
N PHE A 44 -5.46 -12.40 1.03
CA PHE A 44 -4.22 -11.98 0.40
C PHE A 44 -2.99 -12.17 1.29
N HIS A 45 -1.84 -12.34 0.64
CA HIS A 45 -0.54 -12.16 1.26
C HIS A 45 0.18 -10.99 0.60
N GLN A 46 0.84 -10.18 1.41
CA GLN A 46 1.66 -9.07 0.93
C GLN A 46 2.90 -8.90 1.79
N LYS A 47 4.05 -8.75 1.12
CA LYS A 47 5.30 -8.38 1.75
C LYS A 47 5.76 -7.03 1.22
N TYR A 48 6.03 -6.09 2.11
CA TYR A 48 6.52 -4.77 1.76
C TYR A 48 7.68 -4.32 2.64
N LYS A 49 8.54 -3.48 2.05
CA LYS A 49 9.69 -2.87 2.72
C LYS A 49 9.47 -1.37 2.83
N ILE A 50 9.54 -0.86 4.04
CA ILE A 50 9.50 0.57 4.37
C ILE A 50 10.93 1.00 4.69
N SER A 51 11.46 1.98 3.97
CA SER A 51 12.73 2.69 4.26
C SER A 51 13.84 1.80 4.85
N ASN A 52 14.64 1.18 3.98
CA ASN A 52 15.83 0.36 4.19
C ASN A 52 15.84 -0.78 5.24
N ASN A 53 15.09 -0.75 6.35
CA ASN A 53 15.25 -1.71 7.46
C ASN A 53 13.94 -2.32 8.01
N ILE A 54 12.77 -1.77 7.68
CA ILE A 54 11.49 -2.33 8.14
C ILE A 54 10.86 -3.16 7.01
N GLU A 55 10.71 -4.45 7.24
CA GLU A 55 9.90 -5.34 6.41
C GLU A 55 8.63 -5.66 7.18
N ILE A 56 7.50 -5.58 6.49
CA ILE A 56 6.21 -6.01 7.00
C ILE A 56 5.64 -7.03 6.03
N GLU A 57 5.20 -8.15 6.59
CA GLU A 57 4.59 -9.24 5.86
C GLU A 57 3.21 -9.48 6.46
N THR A 58 2.20 -9.41 5.61
CA THR A 58 0.79 -9.47 5.99
C THR A 58 0.15 -10.68 5.34
N TRP A 59 -0.55 -11.46 6.14
CA TRP A 59 -1.53 -12.45 5.66
C TRP A 59 -2.89 -12.00 6.14
N ARG A 60 -3.86 -12.01 5.24
CA ARG A 60 -5.26 -11.78 5.57
C ARG A 60 -6.08 -12.89 4.96
N LYS A 61 -7.01 -13.42 5.78
CA LYS A 61 -8.11 -14.25 5.32
C LYS A 61 -9.38 -13.77 6.01
N ASP A 62 -10.27 -13.16 5.24
CA ASP A 62 -11.54 -12.61 5.71
C ASP A 62 -11.34 -11.58 6.83
N ASN A 63 -11.73 -11.97 8.04
CA ASN A 63 -11.72 -11.17 9.25
C ASN A 63 -10.55 -11.53 10.19
N ILE A 64 -9.55 -12.24 9.68
CA ILE A 64 -8.32 -12.55 10.42
C ILE A 64 -7.12 -11.98 9.67
N SER A 65 -6.28 -11.24 10.38
CA SER A 65 -5.06 -10.66 9.87
C SER A 65 -3.86 -11.02 10.74
N LEU A 66 -2.77 -11.40 10.10
CA LEU A 66 -1.48 -11.64 10.72
C LEU A 66 -0.44 -10.72 10.09
N TYR A 67 0.27 -9.95 10.90
CA TYR A 67 1.33 -9.07 10.46
C TYR A 67 2.63 -9.48 11.13
N LYS A 68 3.64 -9.87 10.37
CA LYS A 68 5.01 -9.97 10.84
C LYS A 68 5.73 -8.69 10.50
N ARG A 69 6.49 -8.12 11.44
CA ARG A 69 7.30 -6.92 11.18
C ARG A 69 8.69 -7.09 11.74
N SER A 70 9.70 -6.64 10.98
CA SER A 70 10.99 -6.32 11.59
C SER A 70 10.87 -4.95 12.25
N SER A 71 11.14 -4.88 13.55
CA SER A 71 11.13 -3.61 14.26
C SER A 71 12.18 -3.53 15.34
N GLU A 72 12.70 -2.32 15.51
CA GLU A 72 13.57 -1.91 16.61
C GLU A 72 12.83 -1.93 17.96
N ASP A 73 11.50 -1.75 17.97
CA ASP A 73 10.69 -1.75 19.19
C ASP A 73 10.45 -3.16 19.78
N GLY A 74 11.06 -4.20 19.19
CA GLY A 74 10.93 -5.58 19.64
C GLY A 74 9.65 -6.27 19.17
N THR A 75 8.68 -5.56 18.57
CA THR A 75 7.48 -6.17 18.00
C THR A 75 7.85 -7.09 16.86
N ARG A 76 7.36 -8.33 16.91
CA ARG A 76 7.59 -9.35 15.88
C ARG A 76 6.34 -9.68 15.10
N LEU A 77 5.21 -9.76 15.79
CA LEU A 77 3.98 -10.23 15.20
C LEU A 77 2.77 -9.53 15.82
N ILE A 78 1.81 -9.19 14.97
CA ILE A 78 0.49 -8.70 15.36
C ILE A 78 -0.54 -9.66 14.78
N TYR A 79 -1.39 -10.20 15.63
CA TYR A 79 -2.54 -11.01 15.24
C TYR A 79 -3.82 -10.22 15.52
N LYS A 80 -4.77 -10.27 14.59
CA LYS A 80 -6.09 -9.68 14.73
C LYS A 80 -7.15 -10.65 14.27
N ASP A 81 -8.15 -10.88 15.11
CA ASP A 81 -9.39 -11.56 14.75
C ASP A 81 -10.55 -10.60 15.00
N TYR A 82 -11.10 -10.06 13.91
CA TYR A 82 -12.23 -9.13 13.94
C TYR A 82 -13.56 -9.83 14.27
N ASN A 83 -13.68 -11.15 14.06
CA ASN A 83 -14.88 -11.89 14.45
C ASN A 83 -14.98 -12.01 15.98
N GLN A 84 -13.84 -12.25 16.63
CA GLN A 84 -13.77 -12.43 18.08
C GLN A 84 -13.49 -11.11 18.83
N ASN A 85 -13.13 -10.05 18.09
CA ASN A 85 -12.60 -8.80 18.63
C ASN A 85 -11.38 -9.02 19.56
N ILE A 86 -10.43 -9.84 19.09
CA ILE A 86 -9.21 -10.19 19.83
C ILE A 86 -7.99 -9.78 19.01
N GLY A 87 -7.09 -9.04 19.65
CA GLY A 87 -5.77 -8.74 19.14
C GLY A 87 -4.67 -9.29 20.04
N TRP A 88 -3.55 -9.69 19.44
CA TRP A 88 -2.33 -10.02 20.16
C TRP A 88 -1.14 -9.30 19.54
N ILE A 89 -0.33 -8.65 20.38
CA ILE A 89 0.99 -8.15 20.03
C ILE A 89 2.01 -9.10 20.63
N ILE A 90 2.85 -9.69 19.79
CA ILE A 90 3.97 -10.52 20.22
C ILE A 90 5.25 -9.73 20.02
N SER A 91 6.02 -9.61 21.10
CA SER A 91 7.23 -8.81 21.16
C SER A 91 8.30 -9.45 22.04
N ASP A 92 9.55 -9.16 21.71
CA ASP A 92 10.68 -9.37 22.61
C ASP A 92 10.86 -8.05 23.40
N ILE A 93 10.61 -8.08 24.70
CA ILE A 93 10.69 -6.90 25.59
C ILE A 93 11.76 -7.08 26.65
N GLN A 94 12.26 -5.97 27.17
CA GLN A 94 13.20 -5.95 28.28
C GLN A 94 12.46 -5.58 29.57
N ILE A 95 12.41 -6.51 30.52
CA ILE A 95 11.91 -6.25 31.88
C ILE A 95 13.05 -6.51 32.86
N ASN A 96 13.41 -5.51 33.65
CA ASN A 96 14.50 -5.57 34.63
C ASN A 96 15.86 -6.04 34.05
N GLY A 97 16.16 -5.66 32.80
CA GLY A 97 17.40 -6.04 32.11
C GLY A 97 17.46 -7.49 31.60
N LYS A 98 16.33 -8.21 31.64
CA LYS A 98 16.18 -9.53 31.04
C LYS A 98 15.26 -9.44 29.82
N GLU A 99 15.65 -10.09 28.74
CA GLU A 99 14.81 -10.27 27.55
C GLU A 99 13.72 -11.30 27.84
N ILE A 100 12.48 -10.92 27.55
CA ILE A 100 11.28 -11.74 27.76
C ILE A 100 10.47 -11.72 26.46
N LYS A 101 9.96 -12.88 26.08
CA LYS A 101 8.99 -13.01 25.00
C LYS A 101 7.60 -12.77 25.59
N SER A 102 6.96 -11.69 25.20
CA SER A 102 5.63 -11.31 25.70
C SER A 102 4.56 -11.48 24.63
N ALA A 103 3.35 -11.83 25.06
CA ALA A 103 2.15 -11.74 24.26
C ALA A 103 1.16 -10.82 24.98
N THR A 104 0.94 -9.63 24.42
CA THR A 104 0.05 -8.63 24.98
C THR A 104 -1.31 -8.72 24.30
N LYS A 105 -2.37 -8.94 25.07
CA LYS A 105 -3.74 -8.93 24.56
C LYS A 105 -4.20 -7.50 24.34
N VAL A 106 -4.88 -7.25 23.22
CA VAL A 106 -5.38 -5.93 22.84
C VAL A 106 -6.87 -6.03 22.49
N ASN A 107 -7.67 -5.15 23.08
CA ASN A 107 -9.12 -5.12 22.89
C ASN A 107 -9.56 -4.08 21.83
N ASP A 108 -8.68 -3.13 21.49
CA ASP A 108 -8.91 -2.11 20.46
C ASP A 108 -8.08 -2.44 19.20
N LEU A 109 -8.72 -3.05 18.23
CA LEU A 109 -8.11 -3.48 16.96
C LEU A 109 -7.85 -2.33 15.98
N GLU A 110 -8.53 -1.18 16.14
CA GLU A 110 -8.47 -0.05 15.21
C GLU A 110 -7.11 0.66 15.29
N ASN A 111 -6.54 0.74 16.50
CA ASN A 111 -5.25 1.40 16.73
C ASN A 111 -4.02 0.53 16.46
N LEU A 112 -4.21 -0.77 16.18
CA LEU A 112 -3.10 -1.65 15.80
C LEU A 112 -2.68 -1.37 14.34
N LEU A 113 -1.43 -0.98 14.14
CA LEU A 113 -0.84 -0.70 12.82
C LEU A 113 -1.05 -1.87 11.83
N GLY A 114 -1.25 -1.54 10.55
CA GLY A 114 -1.37 -2.51 9.46
C GLY A 114 -1.93 -1.91 8.17
N SER A 115 -1.40 -0.77 7.71
CA SER A 115 -1.81 -0.22 6.42
C SER A 115 -1.24 -1.07 5.29
N SER A 116 -2.12 -1.82 4.62
CA SER A 116 -1.81 -2.46 3.35
C SER A 116 -1.76 -1.43 2.24
N ILE A 117 -0.86 -1.63 1.27
CA ILE A 117 -0.78 -0.82 0.05
C ILE A 117 -2.07 -0.92 -0.80
N LEU A 118 -2.92 -1.91 -0.52
CA LEU A 118 -4.24 -2.06 -1.15
C LEU A 118 -5.21 -0.92 -0.82
N TYR A 119 -4.97 -0.16 0.25
CA TYR A 119 -5.80 0.99 0.64
C TYR A 119 -5.32 2.33 0.06
N ASN A 120 -4.50 2.31 -1.00
CA ASN A 120 -3.93 3.51 -1.63
C ASN A 120 -4.77 4.04 -2.81
N GLU A 121 -6.08 4.18 -2.61
CA GLU A 121 -6.98 4.79 -3.58
C GLU A 121 -6.73 6.32 -3.68
N LEU A 122 -7.00 6.91 -4.85
CA LEU A 122 -6.82 8.36 -5.05
C LEU A 122 -8.06 9.18 -4.63
N GLY A 123 -9.15 8.51 -4.23
CA GLY A 123 -10.35 9.16 -3.71
C GLY A 123 -11.12 9.97 -4.75
N ALA A 124 -10.91 9.71 -6.05
CA ALA A 124 -11.69 10.34 -7.11
C ALA A 124 -12.99 9.55 -7.35
N HIS A 125 -14.09 10.28 -7.51
CA HIS A 125 -15.45 9.74 -7.61
C HIS A 125 -16.14 10.09 -8.94
N ASN A 126 -15.57 11.00 -9.72
CA ASN A 126 -16.12 11.39 -11.01
C ASN A 126 -15.03 11.81 -12.01
N ILE A 127 -15.43 11.92 -13.29
CA ILE A 127 -14.51 12.24 -14.39
C ILE A 127 -13.83 13.61 -14.23
N GLY A 128 -14.52 14.60 -13.67
CA GLY A 128 -13.94 15.93 -13.42
C GLY A 128 -12.75 15.86 -12.46
N GLN A 129 -12.86 15.06 -11.39
CA GLN A 129 -11.78 14.85 -10.44
C GLN A 129 -10.61 14.07 -11.05
N TYR A 130 -10.87 13.06 -11.89
CA TYR A 130 -9.80 12.37 -12.62
C TYR A 130 -9.04 13.31 -13.56
N ILE A 131 -9.76 14.18 -14.28
CA ILE A 131 -9.15 15.20 -15.15
C ILE A 131 -8.33 16.18 -14.31
N GLN A 132 -8.85 16.64 -13.18
CA GLN A 132 -8.13 17.55 -12.29
C GLN A 132 -6.82 16.94 -11.78
N LEU A 133 -6.86 15.69 -11.30
CA LEU A 133 -5.66 14.96 -10.88
C LEU A 133 -4.68 14.74 -12.05
N ALA A 134 -5.18 14.44 -13.25
CA ALA A 134 -4.34 14.30 -14.45
C ALA A 134 -3.65 15.60 -14.85
N PHE A 135 -4.31 16.73 -14.60
CA PHE A 135 -3.79 18.06 -14.89
C PHE A 135 -2.67 18.47 -13.93
N THR A 136 -2.84 18.16 -12.63
CA THR A 136 -1.90 18.54 -11.57
C THR A 136 -0.77 17.52 -11.36
N SER A 137 -0.92 16.30 -11.86
CA SER A 137 0.11 15.25 -11.76
C SER A 137 1.05 15.23 -12.96
N SER A 138 2.27 14.76 -12.71
CA SER A 138 3.15 14.25 -13.76
C SER A 138 3.09 12.72 -13.77
N ILE A 139 2.97 12.16 -14.99
CA ILE A 139 2.90 10.71 -15.17
C ILE A 139 3.95 10.28 -16.18
N SER A 140 4.94 9.55 -15.67
CA SER A 140 6.07 9.02 -16.43
C SER A 140 6.01 7.49 -16.50
N SER A 141 6.93 6.89 -17.23
CA SER A 141 7.09 5.45 -17.33
C SER A 141 8.50 5.10 -16.91
N GLN A 142 8.65 4.14 -16.00
CA GLN A 142 9.95 3.74 -15.50
C GLN A 142 9.98 2.26 -15.11
N ASN A 143 11.20 1.75 -14.89
CA ASN A 143 11.41 0.46 -14.28
C ASN A 143 11.65 0.68 -12.78
N PHE A 144 10.77 0.16 -11.95
CA PHE A 144 10.86 0.24 -10.49
C PHE A 144 11.03 -1.16 -9.94
N TYR A 145 12.22 -1.46 -9.40
CA TYR A 145 12.56 -2.78 -8.85
C TYR A 145 12.28 -3.96 -9.81
N GLY A 146 12.60 -3.79 -11.10
CA GLY A 146 12.40 -4.82 -12.13
C GLY A 146 10.99 -4.84 -12.74
N ILE A 147 10.05 -4.04 -12.21
CA ILE A 147 8.67 -3.96 -12.69
C ILE A 147 8.51 -2.70 -13.55
N LYS A 148 7.90 -2.87 -14.73
CA LYS A 148 7.50 -1.73 -15.57
C LYS A 148 6.31 -1.02 -14.92
N CYS A 149 6.52 0.21 -14.47
CA CYS A 149 5.52 0.98 -13.76
C CYS A 149 5.19 2.31 -14.47
N TYR A 150 3.98 2.80 -14.23
CA TYR A 150 3.69 4.23 -14.27
C TYR A 150 4.17 4.84 -12.95
N GLU A 151 4.82 6.00 -13.05
CA GLU A 151 5.05 6.88 -11.91
C GLU A 151 3.98 7.94 -11.93
N ILE A 152 3.24 8.12 -10.84
CA ILE A 152 2.37 9.28 -10.65
C ILE A 152 2.98 10.14 -9.56
N LYS A 153 3.42 11.34 -9.94
CA LYS A 153 3.95 12.35 -9.03
C LYS A 153 2.89 13.43 -8.82
N LEU A 154 2.36 13.50 -7.60
CA LEU A 154 1.35 14.50 -7.19
C LEU A 154 2.00 15.77 -6.63
N SER A 155 3.17 15.65 -6.00
CA SER A 155 4.00 16.75 -5.50
C SER A 155 5.47 16.35 -5.53
N ASP A 156 6.40 17.26 -5.19
CA ASP A 156 7.83 17.01 -5.31
C ASP A 156 8.37 15.81 -4.55
N ASN A 157 7.70 15.41 -3.47
CA ASN A 157 8.13 14.31 -2.60
C ASN A 157 7.10 13.18 -2.47
N ASN A 158 6.02 13.21 -3.25
CA ASN A 158 4.93 12.23 -3.19
C ASN A 158 4.74 11.53 -4.54
N PHE A 159 5.18 10.28 -4.59
CA PHE A 159 5.21 9.45 -5.79
C PHE A 159 4.46 8.14 -5.54
N THR A 160 3.67 7.70 -6.50
CA THR A 160 3.05 6.38 -6.52
C THR A 160 3.53 5.62 -7.74
N TYR A 161 4.02 4.40 -7.53
CA TYR A 161 4.49 3.49 -8.57
C TYR A 161 3.41 2.44 -8.81
N ILE A 162 2.99 2.30 -10.06
CA ILE A 162 1.84 1.48 -10.43
C ILE A 162 2.28 0.50 -11.52
N ASN A 163 2.14 -0.79 -11.29
CA ASN A 163 2.44 -1.81 -12.29
C ASN A 163 1.57 -1.60 -13.54
N LYS A 164 2.20 -1.52 -14.72
CA LYS A 164 1.47 -1.25 -15.97
C LYS A 164 0.52 -2.37 -16.41
N ASN A 165 0.75 -3.60 -15.95
CA ASN A 165 0.01 -4.77 -16.40
C ASN A 165 -1.29 -4.93 -15.60
N ASN A 166 -1.21 -4.83 -14.28
CA ASN A 166 -2.32 -5.12 -13.37
C ASN A 166 -2.76 -3.92 -12.52
N TYR A 167 -2.14 -2.75 -12.71
CA TYR A 167 -2.44 -1.52 -11.96
C TYR A 167 -2.30 -1.63 -10.44
N LEU A 168 -1.64 -2.67 -9.94
CA LEU A 168 -1.33 -2.78 -8.52
C LEU A 168 -0.32 -1.70 -8.13
N CYS A 169 -0.54 -1.07 -6.97
CA CYS A 169 0.43 -0.17 -6.39
C CYS A 169 1.66 -0.97 -5.95
N THR A 170 2.81 -0.72 -6.58
CA THR A 170 4.08 -1.42 -6.29
C THR A 170 4.97 -0.64 -5.36
N GLY A 171 4.69 0.63 -5.14
CA GLY A 171 5.43 1.45 -4.19
C GLY A 171 4.87 2.85 -4.04
N ILE A 172 5.20 3.46 -2.91
CA ILE A 172 4.81 4.81 -2.55
C ILE A 172 6.02 5.48 -1.93
N THR A 173 6.39 6.65 -2.42
CA THR A 173 7.39 7.51 -1.79
C THR A 173 6.68 8.72 -1.22
N ASN A 174 6.79 8.94 0.09
CA ASN A 174 6.27 10.12 0.78
C ASN A 174 7.40 10.73 1.61
N ASN A 175 7.75 12.00 1.35
CA ASN A 175 8.79 12.72 2.11
C ASN A 175 10.09 11.91 2.29
N ASN A 176 10.60 11.33 1.20
CA ASN A 176 11.81 10.48 1.14
C ASN A 176 11.68 9.09 1.77
N ASN A 177 10.54 8.74 2.37
CA ASN A 177 10.27 7.39 2.82
C ASN A 177 9.60 6.61 1.71
N THR A 178 10.24 5.53 1.27
CA THR A 178 9.73 4.67 0.21
C THR A 178 9.22 3.36 0.81
N THR A 179 7.95 3.06 0.56
CA THR A 179 7.36 1.73 0.74
C THR A 179 7.38 1.01 -0.59
N ILE A 180 7.87 -0.22 -0.61
CA ILE A 180 8.03 -1.04 -1.82
C ILE A 180 7.28 -2.35 -1.59
N LEU A 181 6.40 -2.73 -2.51
CA LEU A 181 5.80 -4.05 -2.55
C LEU A 181 6.82 -5.05 -3.12
N ILE A 182 7.20 -6.02 -2.31
CA ILE A 182 8.14 -7.08 -2.68
C ILE A 182 7.38 -8.27 -3.25
N GLU A 183 6.33 -8.72 -2.55
CA GLU A 183 5.53 -9.89 -2.90
C GLU A 183 4.05 -9.61 -2.67
N SER A 184 3.20 -10.20 -3.51
CA SER A 184 1.76 -10.16 -3.35
C SER A 184 1.12 -11.40 -3.98
N SER A 185 0.19 -12.01 -3.25
CA SER A 185 -0.71 -13.04 -3.76
C SER A 185 -2.14 -12.78 -3.28
N PHE A 186 -3.12 -13.34 -3.99
CA PHE A 186 -4.54 -13.14 -3.71
C PHE A 186 -5.27 -14.46 -3.83
N ASN A 187 -6.25 -14.67 -2.95
CA ASN A 187 -7.16 -15.82 -2.94
C ASN A 187 -6.50 -17.20 -2.75
N ASP A 188 -5.31 -17.25 -2.14
CA ASP A 188 -4.54 -18.46 -1.86
C ASP A 188 -4.21 -18.67 -0.36
N ILE A 189 -4.71 -17.80 0.51
CA ILE A 189 -4.46 -17.86 1.95
C ILE A 189 -5.39 -18.86 2.63
N THR A 190 -4.79 -19.77 3.39
CA THR A 190 -5.47 -20.83 4.14
C THR A 190 -5.66 -20.45 5.61
N ASP A 191 -6.48 -21.22 6.34
CA ASP A 191 -6.66 -21.01 7.79
C ASP A 191 -5.36 -21.22 8.58
N GLU A 192 -4.48 -22.10 8.10
CA GLU A 192 -3.18 -22.36 8.71
C GLU A 192 -2.26 -21.13 8.63
N ASN A 193 -2.31 -20.38 7.51
CA ASN A 193 -1.49 -19.19 7.34
C ASN A 193 -1.83 -18.06 8.32
N VAL A 194 -3.09 -18.00 8.76
CA VAL A 194 -3.60 -16.97 9.67
C VAL A 194 -3.96 -17.54 11.05
N ALA A 195 -3.54 -18.76 11.38
CA ALA A 195 -3.82 -19.36 12.67
C ALA A 195 -3.20 -18.52 13.80
N LEU A 196 -3.89 -18.44 14.94
CA LEU A 196 -3.33 -17.85 16.15
C LEU A 196 -2.02 -18.59 16.50
N PRO A 197 -0.89 -17.88 16.65
CA PRO A 197 0.36 -18.52 17.04
C PRO A 197 0.24 -19.16 18.43
N ASP A 198 0.99 -20.23 18.66
CA ASP A 198 1.09 -20.84 19.99
C ASP A 198 1.71 -19.85 20.99
N LEU A 199 0.92 -19.49 22.01
CA LEU A 199 1.30 -18.53 23.04
C LEU A 199 1.87 -19.20 24.30
N SER A 200 1.98 -20.53 24.34
CA SER A 200 2.37 -21.31 25.54
C SER A 200 3.73 -20.91 26.15
N ASN A 201 4.63 -20.38 25.34
CA ASN A 201 6.00 -19.98 25.74
C ASN A 201 6.15 -18.46 25.96
N PHE A 202 5.05 -17.70 26.01
CA PHE A 202 5.06 -16.25 26.17
C PHE A 202 4.52 -15.83 27.54
N GLU A 203 5.09 -14.77 28.09
CA GLU A 203 4.51 -14.09 29.25
C GLU A 203 3.29 -13.28 28.78
N ILE A 204 2.11 -13.59 29.33
CA ILE A 204 0.87 -12.94 28.96
C ILE A 204 0.74 -11.61 29.70
N ILE A 205 0.56 -10.52 28.94
CA ILE A 205 0.33 -9.18 29.48
C ILE A 205 -1.09 -8.75 29.09
N GLU A 206 -1.91 -8.39 30.08
CA GLU A 206 -3.23 -7.84 29.86
C GLU A 206 -3.16 -6.31 29.97
N ASN A 207 -3.39 -5.62 28.86
CA ASN A 207 -3.65 -4.17 28.90
C ASN A 207 -5.15 -3.98 29.18
N ASN A 208 -5.46 -3.51 30.40
CA ASN A 208 -6.80 -3.01 30.76
C ASN A 208 -7.08 -1.66 30.11
#